data_AF-A0AAF5CXJ5-F1
#
_entry.id   AF-A0AAF5CXJ5-F1
#
_cell.length_a   1.000
_cell.length_b   1.000
_cell.length_c   1.000
_cell.angle_alpha   90.00
_cell.angle_beta   90.00
_cell.angle_gamma   90.00
#
_symmetry.space_group_name_H-M   'P 1'
#
loop_
_entity.id
_entity.type
_entity.pdbx_description
1 polymer ?
#
loop_
_entity_poly.entity_id
_entity_poly.type
_entity_poly.pdbx_seq_one_letter_code
_entity_poly.pdbx_strand_id
1 'polypeptide(L)'
;MNYFNSFLNCEDCDIDDIPNSKFHHKYRMFFEDWLDESYISKLVSKYWMLSIFLAIFYLFGIIKLQSFMKKKQPYKLTYIQPLWNGILAIFSFIGLIRISEEMFFVLKDEGLLVSICNTFKYNSVSAYWYFYFAVSKIFELGDTVLLVLKKKNLIFLHCYHHIVVLIYTWQSGAEQIG
;
A
#
# COMPACT_ATOMS: atom_id res chain seq x y z
N MET A 1 -15.54 -4.77 21.85
CA MET A 1 -15.06 -6.17 21.83
C MET A 1 -15.81 -7.07 20.83
N ASN A 2 -16.83 -6.56 20.11
CA ASN A 2 -17.58 -7.33 19.10
C ASN A 2 -17.06 -7.19 17.66
N TYR A 3 -16.44 -6.06 17.31
CA TYR A 3 -15.94 -5.82 15.94
C TYR A 3 -14.82 -6.78 15.52
N PHE A 4 -13.88 -7.08 16.43
CA PHE A 4 -12.75 -7.96 16.11
C PHE A 4 -13.18 -9.42 15.89
N ASN A 5 -14.19 -9.90 16.63
CA ASN A 5 -14.77 -11.22 16.44
C ASN A 5 -15.71 -11.29 15.22
N SER A 6 -16.31 -10.16 14.83
CA SER A 6 -17.07 -10.07 13.58
C SER A 6 -16.14 -10.16 12.36
N PHE A 7 -14.97 -9.53 12.42
CA PHE A 7 -13.99 -9.52 11.32
C PHE A 7 -13.33 -10.90 11.11
N LEU A 8 -13.07 -11.64 12.20
CA LEU A 8 -12.47 -12.97 12.14
C LEU A 8 -13.44 -14.08 11.67
N ASN A 9 -14.75 -13.86 11.76
CA ASN A 9 -15.79 -14.85 11.42
C ASN A 9 -16.58 -14.51 10.14
N CYS A 10 -16.16 -13.49 9.39
CA CYS A 10 -16.83 -13.02 8.17
C CYS A 10 -16.30 -13.79 6.95
N GLU A 11 -16.58 -15.10 6.88
CA GLU A 11 -16.29 -15.91 5.68
C GLU A 11 -17.43 -15.80 4.63
N ASP A 12 -18.60 -15.24 5.01
CA ASP A 12 -19.83 -15.13 4.20
C ASP A 12 -20.61 -13.80 4.43
N CYS A 13 -19.97 -12.64 4.62
CA CYS A 13 -20.74 -11.39 4.64
C CYS A 13 -21.14 -11.00 3.21
N ASP A 14 -22.43 -10.74 2.97
CA ASP A 14 -22.92 -10.18 1.71
C ASP A 14 -22.21 -8.83 1.43
N ILE A 15 -21.15 -8.87 0.62
CA ILE A 15 -20.28 -7.74 0.29
C ILE A 15 -21.08 -6.54 -0.27
N ASP A 16 -22.27 -6.82 -0.83
CA ASP A 16 -23.17 -5.83 -1.40
C ASP A 16 -23.87 -4.93 -0.36
N ASP A 17 -23.89 -5.30 0.93
CA ASP A 17 -24.50 -4.48 2.00
C ASP A 17 -23.55 -3.39 2.55
N ILE A 18 -22.27 -3.44 2.20
CA ILE A 18 -21.29 -2.45 2.66
C ILE A 18 -21.45 -1.18 1.82
N PRO A 19 -21.71 0.00 2.44
CA PRO A 19 -21.87 1.23 1.71
C PRO A 19 -20.58 1.58 0.97
N ASN A 20 -20.66 1.59 -0.36
CA ASN A 20 -19.56 1.88 -1.27
C ASN A 20 -19.85 3.12 -2.10
N SER A 21 -18.80 3.73 -2.67
CA SER A 21 -18.96 4.83 -3.62
C SER A 21 -19.76 4.38 -4.85
N LYS A 22 -20.56 5.29 -5.43
CA LYS A 22 -21.24 5.05 -6.71
C LYS A 22 -20.37 5.40 -7.91
N PHE A 23 -19.08 5.68 -7.69
CA PHE A 23 -18.19 6.11 -8.75
C PHE A 23 -17.85 4.95 -9.69
N HIS A 24 -17.80 5.28 -10.97
CA HIS A 24 -17.39 4.36 -12.02
C HIS A 24 -16.39 5.06 -12.93
N HIS A 25 -15.17 4.53 -13.02
CA HIS A 25 -14.17 5.06 -13.93
C HIS A 25 -14.65 4.91 -15.38
N LYS A 26 -14.60 6.00 -16.13
CA LYS A 26 -15.00 6.03 -17.54
C LYS A 26 -14.09 5.20 -18.46
N TYR A 27 -12.84 5.04 -18.04
CA TYR A 27 -11.79 4.37 -18.80
C TYR A 27 -10.93 3.54 -17.85
N ARG A 28 -10.45 2.40 -18.36
CA ARG A 28 -9.52 1.50 -17.71
C ARG A 28 -8.25 1.38 -18.55
N MET A 29 -7.08 1.46 -17.91
CA MET A 29 -5.77 1.28 -18.55
C MET A 29 -5.54 -0.20 -18.89
N PHE A 30 -4.75 -0.47 -19.94
CA PHE A 30 -4.57 -1.85 -20.44
C PHE A 30 -4.02 -2.85 -19.42
N PHE A 31 -3.25 -2.39 -18.43
CA PHE A 31 -2.66 -3.23 -17.39
C PHE A 31 -3.59 -3.39 -16.18
N GLU A 32 -4.60 -2.52 -16.04
CA GLU A 32 -5.62 -2.63 -14.99
C GLU A 32 -6.52 -3.87 -15.22
N ASP A 33 -6.51 -4.46 -16.42
CA ASP A 33 -7.21 -5.71 -16.74
C ASP A 33 -6.44 -7.00 -16.39
N TRP A 34 -5.17 -6.90 -15.99
CA TRP A 34 -4.32 -8.09 -15.82
C TRP A 34 -4.59 -8.87 -14.53
N LEU A 35 -5.33 -8.30 -13.60
CA LEU A 35 -5.51 -8.81 -12.25
C LEU A 35 -6.96 -8.62 -11.84
N ASP A 36 -7.62 -9.71 -11.47
CA ASP A 36 -9.01 -9.72 -11.01
C ASP A 36 -9.13 -8.99 -9.66
N GLU A 37 -10.00 -7.99 -9.59
CA GLU A 37 -10.21 -7.18 -8.39
C GLU A 37 -10.73 -8.03 -7.23
N SER A 38 -11.59 -9.01 -7.53
CA SER A 38 -12.14 -9.91 -6.51
C SER A 38 -11.06 -10.81 -5.90
N TYR A 39 -10.05 -11.18 -6.69
CA TYR A 39 -8.89 -11.92 -6.19
C TYR A 39 -8.03 -11.04 -5.29
N ILE A 40 -7.84 -9.77 -5.66
CA ILE A 40 -7.08 -8.81 -4.86
C ILE A 40 -7.74 -8.57 -3.51
N SER A 41 -9.05 -8.32 -3.48
CA SER A 41 -9.82 -8.17 -2.25
C SER A 41 -9.57 -9.35 -1.31
N LYS A 42 -9.79 -10.58 -1.80
CA LYS A 42 -9.56 -11.81 -1.03
C LYS A 42 -8.11 -11.94 -0.56
N LEU A 43 -7.14 -11.59 -1.40
CA LEU A 43 -5.72 -11.66 -1.05
C LEU A 43 -5.40 -10.69 0.10
N VAL A 44 -5.88 -9.46 0.01
CA VAL A 44 -5.61 -8.42 1.01
C VAL A 44 -6.31 -8.75 2.33
N SER A 45 -7.59 -9.15 2.33
CA SER A 45 -8.30 -9.56 3.57
C SER A 45 -7.64 -10.76 4.24
N LYS A 46 -7.14 -11.73 3.45
CA LYS A 46 -6.54 -12.95 4.00
C LYS A 46 -5.10 -12.76 4.47
N TYR A 47 -4.32 -11.94 3.76
CA TYR A 47 -2.87 -11.86 3.96
C TYR A 47 -2.38 -10.50 4.47
N TRP A 48 -3.25 -9.59 4.93
CA TRP A 48 -2.78 -8.31 5.50
C TRP A 48 -1.77 -8.48 6.64
N MET A 49 -1.89 -9.54 7.46
CA MET A 49 -0.95 -9.86 8.54
C MET A 49 0.47 -10.16 8.04
N LEU A 50 0.64 -10.50 6.75
CA LEU A 50 1.96 -10.66 6.14
C LEU A 50 2.79 -9.38 6.24
N SER A 51 2.14 -8.20 6.25
CA SER A 51 2.82 -6.91 6.44
C SER A 51 3.58 -6.82 7.78
N ILE A 52 3.06 -7.44 8.84
CA ILE A 52 3.71 -7.49 10.16
C ILE A 52 4.97 -8.36 10.08
N PHE A 53 4.87 -9.54 9.49
CA PHE A 53 6.03 -10.42 9.29
C PHE A 53 7.09 -9.78 8.39
N LEU A 54 6.67 -9.09 7.33
CA LEU A 54 7.56 -8.32 6.45
C LEU A 54 8.25 -7.18 7.20
N ALA A 55 7.54 -6.45 8.07
CA ALA A 55 8.13 -5.39 8.90
C ALA A 55 9.19 -5.92 9.88
N ILE A 56 8.92 -7.07 10.52
CA ILE A 56 9.89 -7.74 11.40
C ILE A 56 11.10 -8.19 10.58
N PHE A 57 10.89 -8.83 9.44
CA PHE A 57 11.96 -9.26 8.54
C PHE A 57 12.80 -8.09 8.05
N TYR A 58 12.16 -6.98 7.69
CA TYR A 58 12.79 -5.72 7.33
C TYR A 58 13.71 -5.21 8.45
N LEU A 59 13.24 -5.12 9.70
CA LEU A 59 14.07 -4.69 10.83
C LEU A 59 15.32 -5.56 11.00
N PHE A 60 15.14 -6.89 11.02
CA PHE A 60 16.26 -7.82 11.12
C PHE A 60 17.21 -7.72 9.93
N GLY A 61 16.65 -7.56 8.72
CA GLY A 61 17.39 -7.38 7.47
C GLY A 61 18.26 -6.13 7.52
N ILE A 62 17.72 -4.99 7.94
CA ILE A 62 18.45 -3.73 8.06
C ILE A 62 19.56 -3.83 9.12
N ILE A 63 19.31 -4.42 10.28
CA ILE A 63 20.34 -4.60 11.32
C ILE A 63 21.49 -5.48 10.80
N LYS A 64 21.17 -6.62 10.15
CA LYS A 64 22.17 -7.51 9.54
C LYS A 64 22.94 -6.80 8.43
N LEU A 65 22.26 -6.05 7.57
CA LEU A 65 22.87 -5.31 6.47
C LEU A 65 23.79 -4.20 6.97
N GLN A 66 23.38 -3.45 8.00
CA GLN A 66 24.23 -2.45 8.66
C GLN A 66 25.50 -3.10 9.23
N SER A 67 25.37 -4.22 9.94
CA SER A 67 26.51 -4.97 10.50
C SER A 67 27.49 -5.44 9.41
N PHE A 68 26.95 -5.98 8.31
CA PHE A 68 27.73 -6.41 7.15
C PHE A 68 28.47 -5.23 6.49
N MET A 69 27.79 -4.08 6.35
CA MET A 69 28.37 -2.89 5.74
C MET A 69 29.43 -2.21 6.62
N LYS A 70 29.49 -2.45 7.95
CA LYS A 70 30.54 -1.88 8.82
C LYS A 70 31.94 -2.12 8.26
N LYS A 71 32.21 -3.33 7.76
CA LYS A 71 33.52 -3.76 7.25
C LYS A 71 33.79 -3.41 5.76
N LYS A 72 32.83 -2.81 5.05
CA LYS A 72 32.93 -2.52 3.60
C LYS A 72 33.02 -1.03 3.31
N GLN A 73 33.44 -0.66 2.10
CA GLN A 73 33.35 0.73 1.64
C GLN A 73 31.89 1.06 1.22
N PRO A 74 31.46 2.33 1.30
CA PRO A 74 30.13 2.72 0.82
C PRO A 74 30.03 2.55 -0.70
N TYR A 75 28.93 1.97 -1.17
CA TYR A 75 28.69 1.82 -2.61
C TYR A 75 28.34 3.16 -3.26
N LYS A 76 28.92 3.42 -4.44
CA LYS A 76 28.60 4.59 -5.27
C LYS A 76 27.36 4.30 -6.13
N LEU A 77 26.18 4.38 -5.53
CA LEU A 77 24.89 4.16 -6.21
C LEU A 77 24.36 5.45 -6.87
N THR A 78 25.21 6.13 -7.64
CA THR A 78 24.93 7.49 -8.16
C THR A 78 23.71 7.53 -9.08
N TYR A 79 23.54 6.51 -9.94
CA TYR A 79 22.42 6.46 -10.89
C TYR A 79 21.23 5.64 -10.39
N ILE A 80 21.50 4.61 -9.59
CA ILE A 80 20.46 3.69 -9.11
C ILE A 80 19.48 4.40 -8.19
N GLN A 81 19.95 5.23 -7.25
CA GLN A 81 19.07 5.91 -6.31
C GLN A 81 18.10 6.92 -6.98
N PRO A 82 18.56 7.86 -7.84
CA PRO A 82 17.62 8.77 -8.50
C PRO A 82 16.69 8.04 -9.48
N LEU A 83 17.16 6.98 -10.15
CA LEU A 83 16.31 6.16 -11.01
C LEU A 83 15.19 5.48 -10.21
N TRP A 84 15.55 4.83 -9.10
CA TRP A 84 14.63 4.18 -8.18
C TRP A 84 13.56 5.14 -7.65
N ASN A 85 14.00 6.29 -7.11
CA ASN A 85 13.09 7.32 -6.62
C ASN A 85 12.21 7.90 -7.75
N GLY A 86 12.76 8.05 -8.96
CA GLY A 86 12.03 8.53 -10.13
C GLY A 86 10.91 7.57 -10.55
N ILE A 87 11.18 6.25 -10.56
CA ILE A 87 10.16 5.23 -10.84
C ILE A 87 9.04 5.29 -9.80
N LEU A 88 9.39 5.33 -8.51
CA LEU A 88 8.39 5.43 -7.43
C LEU A 88 7.57 6.74 -7.51
N ALA A 89 8.20 7.85 -7.89
CA ALA A 89 7.51 9.14 -8.06
C ALA A 89 6.52 9.11 -9.24
N ILE A 90 6.91 8.56 -10.39
CA ILE A 90 6.02 8.39 -11.55
C ILE A 90 4.84 7.49 -11.18
N PHE A 91 5.12 6.34 -10.55
CA PHE A 91 4.08 5.43 -10.08
C PHE A 91 3.10 6.13 -9.13
N SER A 92 3.61 6.88 -8.16
CA SER A 92 2.80 7.63 -7.19
C SER A 92 1.94 8.71 -7.86
N PHE A 93 2.47 9.37 -8.90
CA PHE A 93 1.73 10.38 -9.65
C PHE A 93 0.57 9.78 -10.45
N ILE A 94 0.77 8.61 -11.08
CA ILE A 94 -0.31 7.91 -11.79
C ILE A 94 -1.38 7.46 -10.79
N GLY A 95 -0.97 6.87 -9.65
CA GLY A 95 -1.90 6.47 -8.60
C GLY A 95 -2.70 7.64 -8.02
N LEU A 96 -2.08 8.80 -7.85
CA LEU A 96 -2.76 10.04 -7.44
C LEU A 96 -3.85 10.42 -8.43
N ILE A 97 -3.56 10.45 -9.74
CA ILE A 97 -4.56 10.78 -10.76
C ILE A 97 -5.76 9.83 -10.65
N ARG A 98 -5.49 8.52 -10.60
CA ARG A 98 -6.56 7.50 -10.61
C ARG A 98 -7.43 7.54 -9.37
N ILE A 99 -6.84 7.56 -8.17
CA ILE A 99 -7.62 7.65 -6.93
C ILE A 99 -8.33 9.01 -6.80
N SER A 100 -7.73 10.09 -7.33
CA SER A 100 -8.36 11.42 -7.25
C SER A 100 -9.66 11.54 -8.04
N GLU A 101 -9.83 10.81 -9.14
CA GLU A 101 -11.07 10.81 -9.93
C GLU A 101 -12.28 10.41 -9.06
N GLU A 102 -12.14 9.32 -8.31
CA GLU A 102 -13.17 8.85 -7.38
C GLU A 102 -13.32 9.79 -6.19
N MET A 103 -12.21 10.19 -5.58
CA MET A 103 -12.23 11.10 -4.43
C MET A 103 -12.97 12.41 -4.74
N PHE A 104 -12.72 13.03 -5.90
CA PHE A 104 -13.41 14.25 -6.31
C PHE A 104 -14.89 14.03 -6.58
N PHE A 105 -15.28 12.90 -7.17
CA PHE A 105 -16.68 12.55 -7.36
C PHE A 105 -17.39 12.36 -6.02
N VAL A 106 -16.84 11.53 -5.12
CA VAL A 106 -17.48 11.25 -3.83
C VAL A 106 -17.60 12.53 -2.99
N LEU A 107 -16.55 13.35 -2.95
CA LEU A 107 -16.59 14.63 -2.22
C LEU A 107 -17.62 15.62 -2.77
N LYS A 108 -17.77 15.69 -4.10
CA LYS A 108 -18.65 16.67 -4.76
C LYS A 108 -20.10 16.20 -4.87
N ASP A 109 -20.31 14.94 -5.24
CA ASP A 109 -21.60 14.39 -5.62
C ASP A 109 -22.27 13.59 -4.48
N GLU A 110 -21.50 13.01 -3.56
CA GLU A 110 -22.03 12.25 -2.42
C GLU A 110 -21.86 12.97 -1.08
N GLY A 111 -20.90 13.91 -1.01
CA GLY A 111 -20.63 14.74 0.15
C GLY A 111 -19.56 14.19 1.09
N LEU A 112 -19.10 15.04 2.01
CA LEU A 112 -17.96 14.74 2.89
C LEU A 112 -18.19 13.54 3.81
N LEU A 113 -19.39 13.39 4.37
CA LEU A 113 -19.70 12.27 5.27
C LEU A 113 -19.60 10.93 4.53
N VAL A 114 -20.11 10.88 3.30
CA VAL A 114 -20.06 9.69 2.46
C VAL A 114 -18.61 9.37 2.08
N SER A 115 -17.78 10.38 1.78
CA SER A 115 -16.35 10.17 1.49
C SER A 115 -15.52 9.56 2.62
N ILE A 116 -16.00 9.65 3.87
CA ILE A 116 -15.33 9.08 5.05
C ILE A 116 -15.93 7.72 5.41
N CYS A 117 -17.24 7.57 5.24
CA CYS A 117 -17.97 6.37 5.68
C CYS A 117 -18.03 5.27 4.63
N ASN A 118 -17.99 5.60 3.34
CA ASN A 118 -18.09 4.62 2.28
C ASN A 118 -16.72 4.07 1.90
N THR A 119 -16.68 2.78 1.61
CA THR A 119 -15.49 2.09 1.12
C THR A 119 -15.39 2.19 -0.40
N PHE A 120 -14.24 1.79 -0.94
CA PHE A 120 -14.11 1.56 -2.37
C PHE A 120 -14.98 0.39 -2.78
N LYS A 121 -15.66 0.50 -3.91
CA LYS A 121 -16.34 -0.65 -4.50
C LYS A 121 -15.30 -1.73 -4.82
N TYR A 122 -15.51 -2.97 -4.33
CA TYR A 122 -14.54 -4.06 -4.42
C TYR A 122 -14.12 -4.40 -5.86
N ASN A 123 -15.00 -4.18 -6.84
CA ASN A 123 -14.75 -4.40 -8.26
C ASN A 123 -14.59 -3.05 -9.01
N SER A 124 -13.76 -2.17 -8.45
CA SER A 124 -13.46 -0.86 -9.02
C SER A 124 -11.97 -0.70 -9.29
N VAL A 125 -11.64 0.19 -10.23
CA VAL A 125 -10.26 0.55 -10.51
C VAL A 125 -9.59 1.23 -9.30
N SER A 126 -10.35 1.91 -8.44
CA SER A 126 -9.78 2.45 -7.20
C SER A 126 -9.34 1.37 -6.22
N ALA A 127 -10.09 0.28 -6.08
CA ALA A 127 -9.68 -0.86 -5.25
C ALA A 127 -8.37 -1.46 -5.76
N TYR A 128 -8.24 -1.53 -7.09
CA TYR A 128 -7.02 -1.96 -7.76
C TYR A 128 -5.81 -1.07 -7.48
N TRP A 129 -5.98 0.24 -7.64
CA TRP A 129 -4.91 1.22 -7.37
C TRP A 129 -4.56 1.29 -5.89
N TYR A 130 -5.51 1.04 -4.99
CA TYR A 130 -5.24 0.90 -3.56
C TYR A 130 -4.27 -0.27 -3.31
N PHE A 131 -4.53 -1.44 -3.91
CA PHE A 131 -3.63 -2.58 -3.77
C PHE A 131 -2.23 -2.28 -4.29
N TYR A 132 -2.13 -1.65 -5.45
CA TYR A 132 -0.85 -1.21 -5.99
C TYR A 132 -0.12 -0.21 -5.07
N PHE A 133 -0.85 0.71 -4.45
CA PHE A 133 -0.31 1.59 -3.43
C PHE A 133 0.22 0.81 -2.21
N ALA A 134 -0.50 -0.21 -1.73
CA ALA A 134 -0.02 -1.07 -0.64
C ALA A 134 1.24 -1.87 -1.03
N VAL A 135 1.30 -2.38 -2.26
CA VAL A 135 2.49 -3.05 -2.82
C VAL A 135 3.66 -2.08 -2.95
N SER A 136 3.43 -0.81 -3.30
CA SER A 136 4.49 0.20 -3.38
C SER A 136 5.20 0.39 -2.04
N LYS A 137 4.52 0.20 -0.91
CA LYS A 137 5.14 0.27 0.44
C LYS A 137 6.16 -0.83 0.68
N ILE A 138 5.99 -2.00 0.07
CA ILE A 138 6.99 -3.07 0.09
C ILE A 138 8.21 -2.64 -0.72
N PHE A 139 8.00 -2.05 -1.90
CA PHE A 139 9.09 -1.52 -2.70
C PHE A 139 9.82 -0.38 -1.97
N GLU A 140 9.13 0.57 -1.36
CA GLU A 140 9.73 1.68 -0.59
C GLU A 140 10.71 1.22 0.51
N LEU A 141 10.63 -0.01 1.02
CA LEU A 141 11.65 -0.58 1.93
C LEU A 141 13.06 -0.64 1.31
N GLY A 142 13.12 -0.68 -0.03
CA GLY A 142 14.34 -0.58 -0.82
C GLY A 142 15.09 0.74 -0.61
N ASP A 143 14.40 1.84 -0.25
CA ASP A 143 15.03 3.12 0.05
C ASP A 143 16.01 2.98 1.21
N THR A 144 15.57 2.32 2.28
CA THR A 144 16.40 2.05 3.45
C THR A 144 17.60 1.17 3.08
N VAL A 145 17.40 0.16 2.23
CA VAL A 145 18.48 -0.71 1.74
C VAL A 145 19.53 0.11 0.98
N LEU A 146 19.10 0.96 0.04
CA LEU A 146 19.99 1.84 -0.72
C LEU A 146 20.75 2.81 0.18
N LEU A 147 20.10 3.35 1.22
CA LEU A 147 20.73 4.21 2.23
C LEU A 147 21.80 3.47 3.03
N VAL A 148 21.53 2.24 3.48
CA VAL A 148 22.49 1.41 4.23
C VAL A 148 23.70 1.07 3.35
N LEU A 149 23.48 0.71 2.09
CA LEU A 149 24.54 0.41 1.11
C LEU A 149 25.45 1.62 0.85
N LYS A 150 24.90 2.84 0.92
CA LYS A 150 25.66 4.10 0.83
C LYS A 150 26.30 4.54 2.15
N LYS A 151 26.12 3.78 3.24
CA LYS A 151 26.50 4.15 4.61
C LYS A 151 25.96 5.53 5.04
N LYS A 152 24.71 5.83 4.66
CA LYS A 152 24.02 7.02 5.16
C LYS A 152 23.45 6.74 6.55
N ASN A 153 23.41 7.76 7.40
CA ASN A 153 22.86 7.64 8.75
C ASN A 153 21.35 7.38 8.65
N LEU A 154 20.90 6.24 9.16
CA LEU A 154 19.48 5.93 9.28
C LEU A 154 18.94 6.55 10.56
N ILE A 155 18.00 7.48 10.42
CA ILE A 155 17.27 8.05 11.55
C ILE A 155 16.17 7.07 11.98
N PHE A 156 15.90 6.99 13.28
CA PHE A 156 14.83 6.14 13.84
C PHE A 156 13.49 6.40 13.15
N LEU A 157 13.14 7.68 12.93
CA LEU A 157 11.90 8.09 12.30
C LEU A 157 11.69 7.46 10.91
N HIS A 158 12.76 7.30 10.12
CA HIS A 158 12.68 6.73 8.78
C HIS A 158 12.33 5.24 8.84
N CYS A 159 13.03 4.47 9.69
CA CYS A 159 12.72 3.06 9.89
C CYS A 159 11.31 2.86 10.46
N TYR A 160 10.94 3.66 11.47
CA TYR A 160 9.62 3.63 12.08
C TYR A 160 8.50 3.94 11.07
N HIS A 161 8.68 5.02 10.29
CA HIS A 161 7.75 5.41 9.23
C HIS A 161 7.51 4.26 8.25
N HIS A 162 8.57 3.68 7.66
CA HIS A 162 8.44 2.59 6.68
C HIS A 162 7.71 1.35 7.24
N ILE A 163 7.91 1.03 8.52
CA ILE A 163 7.21 -0.09 9.16
C ILE A 163 5.73 0.23 9.35
N VAL A 164 5.42 1.40 9.92
CA VAL A 164 4.05 1.76 10.24
C VAL A 164 3.22 1.95 8.98
N VAL A 165 3.74 2.63 7.95
CA VAL A 165 3.00 2.79 6.69
C VAL A 165 2.79 1.46 5.98
N LEU A 166 3.74 0.52 6.05
CA LEU A 166 3.56 -0.82 5.49
C LEU A 166 2.42 -1.56 6.22
N ILE A 167 2.43 -1.61 7.55
CA ILE A 167 1.38 -2.31 8.30
C ILE A 167 0.03 -1.63 8.12
N TYR A 168 0.00 -0.29 8.22
CA TYR A 168 -1.22 0.50 8.14
C TYR A 168 -1.90 0.38 6.77
N THR A 169 -1.14 0.44 5.67
CA THR A 169 -1.72 0.32 4.33
C THR A 169 -2.29 -1.06 4.04
N TRP A 170 -1.66 -2.13 4.51
CA TRP A 170 -2.20 -3.48 4.33
C TRP A 170 -3.40 -3.75 5.23
N GLN A 171 -3.39 -3.26 6.48
CA GLN A 171 -4.55 -3.33 7.36
C GLN A 171 -5.73 -2.53 6.81
N SER A 172 -5.49 -1.28 6.40
CA SER A 172 -6.54 -0.44 5.81
C SER A 172 -7.05 -1.04 4.50
N GLY A 173 -6.22 -1.72 3.72
CA GLY A 173 -6.66 -2.46 2.53
C GLY A 173 -7.63 -3.57 2.88
N ALA A 174 -7.36 -4.34 3.93
CA ALA A 174 -8.26 -5.40 4.36
C ALA A 174 -9.62 -4.86 4.82
N GLU A 175 -9.68 -3.60 5.28
CA GLU A 175 -10.92 -2.95 5.68
C GLU A 175 -11.64 -2.24 4.53
N GLN A 176 -10.89 -1.71 3.55
CA GLN A 176 -11.43 -0.81 2.52
C GLN A 176 -11.77 -1.51 1.20
N ILE A 177 -11.04 -2.55 0.85
CA ILE A 177 -11.24 -3.28 -0.42
C ILE A 177 -11.51 -4.77 -0.19
N GLY A 178 -11.32 -5.23 1.04
CA GLY A 178 -11.34 -6.64 1.43
C GLY A 178 -12.59 -7.05 2.17
#